data_AF-A0A353PHD4-F1
#
_entry.id   AF-A0A353PHD4-F1
#
_cell.length_a   1.000
_cell.length_b   1.000
_cell.length_c   1.000
_cell.angle_alpha   90.00
_cell.angle_beta   90.00
_cell.angle_gamma   90.00
#
_symmetry.space_group_name_H-M   'P 1'
#
loop_
_entity.id
_entity.type
_entity.pdbx_description
1 polymer ?
#
loop_
_entity_poly.entity_id
_entity_poly.type
_entity_poly.pdbx_seq_one_letter_code
_entity_poly.pdbx_strand_id
1 'polypeptide(L)'
;MNVKADKMRYQTNRLAHSLVLLGLAISIVALFSIIIPTTVVPDFSIAVEILVNIVLMLLTFLAAEKCKIYSLNWAIALFVIAGIHIARIFYVPTKLLIANMLSAGQFSLIVGYLVVSAGLLVLGGIITIQRHHVLTKHLKEIGE
;
A
#
# COMPACT_ATOMS: atom_id res chain seq x y z
N MET A 1 19.45 -3.56 30.07
CA MET A 1 18.81 -2.48 29.28
C MET A 1 18.99 -2.77 27.80
N ASN A 2 17.91 -2.95 27.04
CA ASN A 2 18.01 -3.26 25.61
C ASN A 2 18.32 -1.99 24.80
N VAL A 3 19.61 -1.69 24.61
CA VAL A 3 20.09 -0.49 23.90
C VAL A 3 19.50 -0.35 22.50
N LYS A 4 19.18 -1.46 21.82
CA LYS A 4 18.55 -1.42 20.48
C LYS A 4 17.09 -0.95 20.56
N ALA A 5 16.34 -1.39 21.56
CA ALA A 5 14.96 -0.96 21.76
C ALA A 5 14.87 0.50 22.22
N ASP A 6 15.80 0.95 23.07
CA ASP A 6 15.87 2.34 23.52
C ASP A 6 16.15 3.31 22.34
N LYS A 7 17.06 2.93 21.44
CA LYS A 7 17.33 3.69 20.19
C LYS A 7 16.09 3.89 19.32
N MET A 8 15.11 2.98 19.36
CA MET A 8 13.89 3.09 18.55
C MET A 8 13.00 4.26 18.98
N ARG A 9 13.19 4.84 20.17
CA ARG A 9 12.49 6.06 20.59
C ARG A 9 12.88 7.28 19.75
N TYR A 10 14.12 7.30 19.26
CA TYR A 10 14.71 8.42 18.52
C TYR A 10 14.90 8.12 17.03
N GLN A 11 14.77 6.86 16.64
CA GLN A 11 14.92 6.42 15.26
C GLN A 11 13.57 6.13 14.63
N THR A 12 13.45 6.42 13.33
CA THR A 12 12.24 6.12 12.57
C THR A 12 12.28 4.72 11.99
N ASN A 13 11.10 4.15 11.74
CA ASN A 13 10.95 2.89 11.01
C ASN A 13 11.19 3.08 9.50
N ARG A 14 12.44 3.39 9.12
CA ARG A 14 12.80 3.69 7.73
C ARG A 14 12.43 2.57 6.77
N LEU A 15 12.62 1.32 7.17
CA LEU A 15 12.36 0.18 6.29
C LEU A 15 10.87 0.03 5.98
N ALA A 16 10.00 0.02 6.99
CA ALA A 16 8.55 -0.08 6.74
C ALA A 16 8.04 1.13 5.94
N HIS A 17 8.51 2.34 6.27
CA HIS A 17 8.17 3.56 5.53
C HIS A 17 8.54 3.45 4.04
N SER A 18 9.78 3.06 3.73
CA SER A 18 10.24 2.93 2.35
C SER A 18 9.48 1.84 1.58
N LEU A 19 9.16 0.71 2.22
CA LEU A 19 8.35 -0.34 1.57
C LEU A 19 6.95 0.15 1.23
N VAL A 20 6.30 0.87 2.14
CA VAL A 20 4.96 1.43 1.89
C VAL A 20 5.01 2.48 0.78
N LEU A 21 6.00 3.36 0.76
CA LEU A 21 6.17 4.34 -0.33
C LEU A 21 6.46 3.67 -1.67
N LEU A 22 7.24 2.60 -1.69
CA LEU A 22 7.49 1.83 -2.90
C LEU A 22 6.19 1.15 -3.39
N GLY A 23 5.42 0.55 -2.48
CA GLY A 23 4.11 -0.01 -2.79
C GLY A 23 3.16 1.03 -3.36
N LEU A 24 3.16 2.23 -2.79
CA LEU A 24 2.42 3.38 -3.32
C LEU A 24 2.86 3.74 -4.75
N ALA A 25 4.16 3.90 -4.99
CA ALA A 25 4.68 4.22 -6.32
C ALA A 25 4.26 3.19 -7.38
N ILE A 26 4.33 1.90 -7.04
CA ILE A 26 3.87 0.81 -7.92
C ILE A 26 2.36 0.89 -8.17
N SER A 27 1.56 1.23 -7.16
CA SER A 27 0.10 1.42 -7.34
C SER A 27 -0.24 2.56 -8.30
N ILE A 28 0.57 3.62 -8.32
CA ILE A 28 0.43 4.74 -9.26
C ILE A 28 0.76 4.28 -10.69
N VAL A 29 1.82 3.49 -10.86
CA VAL A 29 2.15 2.87 -12.17
C VAL A 29 1.02 1.96 -12.65
N ALA A 30 0.38 1.21 -11.74
CA ALA A 30 -0.78 0.39 -12.06
C ALA A 30 -1.97 1.25 -12.57
N LEU A 31 -2.27 2.38 -11.93
CA LEU A 31 -3.31 3.31 -12.40
C LEU A 31 -2.99 3.83 -13.81
N PHE A 32 -1.77 4.32 -14.03
CA PHE A 32 -1.40 4.83 -15.35
C PHE A 32 -1.45 3.76 -16.43
N SER A 33 -1.12 2.52 -16.09
CA SER A 33 -1.26 1.37 -16.99
C SER A 33 -2.71 1.04 -17.34
N ILE A 34 -3.68 1.43 -16.50
CA ILE A 34 -5.12 1.33 -16.77
C ILE A 34 -5.60 2.46 -17.67
N ILE A 35 -5.17 3.72 -17.43
CA ILE A 35 -5.81 4.91 -18.05
C ILE A 35 -5.11 5.43 -19.31
N ILE A 36 -3.83 5.11 -19.52
CA ILE A 36 -3.06 5.60 -20.68
C ILE A 36 -3.41 4.89 -22.00
N PRO A 37 -3.66 3.56 -22.04
CA PRO A 37 -3.93 2.89 -23.31
C PRO A 37 -5.07 3.54 -24.09
N THR A 38 -4.83 3.84 -25.37
CA THR A 38 -5.82 4.52 -26.25
C THR A 38 -7.07 3.69 -26.53
N THR A 39 -7.00 2.39 -26.27
CA THR A 39 -8.11 1.44 -26.36
C THR A 39 -9.11 1.56 -25.21
N VAL A 40 -8.72 2.22 -24.11
CA VAL A 40 -9.58 2.44 -22.96
C VAL A 40 -10.41 3.71 -23.22
N VAL A 41 -11.71 3.52 -23.39
CA VAL A 41 -12.65 4.62 -23.63
C VAL A 41 -12.94 5.31 -22.29
N PRO A 42 -12.78 6.64 -22.18
CA PRO A 42 -13.13 7.36 -20.96
C PRO A 42 -14.63 7.23 -20.68
N ASP A 43 -14.97 6.61 -19.56
CA ASP A 43 -16.34 6.50 -19.05
C ASP A 43 -16.40 6.93 -17.57
N PHE A 44 -17.60 6.94 -17.02
CA PHE A 44 -17.80 7.26 -15.60
C PHE A 44 -17.07 6.26 -14.69
N SER A 45 -16.94 4.99 -15.09
CA SER A 45 -16.23 3.96 -14.31
C SER A 45 -14.74 4.29 -14.16
N ILE A 46 -14.08 4.73 -15.24
CA ILE A 46 -12.69 5.16 -15.23
C ILE A 46 -12.52 6.42 -14.36
N ALA A 47 -13.46 7.36 -14.42
CA ALA A 47 -13.43 8.55 -13.56
C ALA A 47 -13.50 8.16 -12.06
N VAL A 48 -14.40 7.24 -11.70
CA VAL A 48 -14.50 6.70 -10.33
C VAL A 48 -13.20 5.97 -9.94
N GLU A 49 -12.61 5.19 -10.83
CA GLU A 49 -11.35 4.49 -10.57
C GLU A 49 -10.21 5.46 -10.26
N ILE A 50 -10.10 6.56 -11.02
CA ILE A 50 -9.12 7.61 -10.78
C ILE A 50 -9.34 8.24 -9.39
N LEU A 51 -10.59 8.60 -9.06
CA LEU A 51 -10.93 9.19 -7.76
C LEU A 51 -10.59 8.26 -6.58
N VAL A 52 -10.99 6.99 -6.67
CA VAL A 52 -10.67 5.97 -5.66
C VAL A 52 -9.15 5.84 -5.51
N ASN A 53 -8.40 5.85 -6.62
CA ASN A 53 -6.95 5.74 -6.56
C ASN A 53 -6.27 6.96 -5.92
N ILE A 54 -6.80 8.18 -6.15
CA ILE A 54 -6.31 9.39 -5.46
C ILE A 54 -6.52 9.27 -3.96
N VAL A 55 -7.71 8.85 -3.51
CA VAL A 55 -8.00 8.67 -2.08
C VAL A 55 -7.09 7.61 -1.48
N LEU A 56 -6.93 6.45 -2.14
CA LEU A 56 -6.02 5.39 -1.70
C LEU A 56 -4.58 5.86 -1.64
N MET A 57 -4.12 6.66 -2.61
CA MET A 57 -2.78 7.24 -2.61
C MET A 57 -2.55 8.11 -1.37
N LEU A 58 -3.50 9.00 -1.05
CA LEU A 58 -3.42 9.87 0.13
C LEU A 58 -3.41 9.05 1.42
N LEU A 59 -4.29 8.05 1.53
CA LEU A 59 -4.34 7.16 2.70
C LEU A 59 -3.07 6.32 2.85
N THR A 60 -2.52 5.81 1.75
CA THR A 60 -1.28 5.01 1.76
C THR A 60 -0.09 5.88 2.14
N PHE A 61 -0.01 7.11 1.63
CA PHE A 61 1.02 8.07 2.02
C PHE A 61 0.92 8.41 3.52
N LEU A 62 -0.29 8.70 4.01
CA LEU A 62 -0.52 8.94 5.44
C LEU A 62 -0.15 7.73 6.30
N ALA A 63 -0.51 6.51 5.85
CA ALA A 63 -0.11 5.28 6.50
C ALA A 63 1.41 5.12 6.55
N ALA A 64 2.13 5.45 5.47
CA ALA A 64 3.59 5.45 5.45
C ALA A 64 4.15 6.38 6.55
N GLU A 65 3.66 7.62 6.62
CA GLU A 65 4.12 8.60 7.61
C GLU A 65 3.83 8.15 9.05
N LYS A 66 2.72 7.46 9.29
CA LYS A 66 2.37 6.93 10.62
C LYS A 66 3.12 5.65 10.97
N CYS A 67 3.50 4.84 9.98
CA CYS A 67 4.36 3.68 10.19
C CYS A 67 5.80 4.06 10.55
N LYS A 68 6.29 5.24 10.14
CA LYS A 68 7.59 5.78 10.59
C LYS A 68 7.70 5.86 12.11
N ILE A 69 6.59 6.14 12.79
CA ILE A 69 6.50 6.29 14.26
C ILE A 69 5.88 5.05 14.92
N TYR A 70 5.94 3.89 14.28
CA TYR A 70 5.51 2.61 14.84
C TYR A 70 4.01 2.56 15.22
N SER A 71 3.14 3.26 14.50
CA SER A 71 1.70 3.26 14.81
C SER A 71 1.02 1.93 14.44
N LEU A 72 0.48 1.23 15.44
CA LEU A 72 -0.23 -0.04 15.26
C LEU A 72 -1.51 0.10 14.42
N ASN A 73 -2.33 1.11 14.70
CA ASN A 73 -3.60 1.31 13.99
C ASN A 73 -3.39 1.52 12.49
N TRP A 74 -2.35 2.27 12.11
CA TRP A 74 -2.00 2.48 10.72
C TRP A 74 -1.33 1.28 10.07
N ALA A 75 -0.61 0.46 10.85
CA ALA A 75 -0.16 -0.83 10.36
C ALA A 75 -1.34 -1.76 10.02
N ILE A 76 -2.41 -1.77 10.82
CA ILE A 76 -3.66 -2.50 10.53
C ILE A 76 -4.33 -1.92 9.27
N ALA A 77 -4.39 -0.59 9.14
CA ALA A 77 -4.95 0.07 7.96
C ALA A 77 -4.23 -0.34 6.66
N LEU A 78 -2.92 -0.60 6.69
CA LEU A 78 -2.18 -1.10 5.51
C LEU A 78 -2.69 -2.45 5.02
N PHE A 79 -3.15 -3.35 5.90
CA PHE A 79 -3.75 -4.62 5.47
C PHE A 79 -5.09 -4.40 4.78
N VAL A 80 -5.88 -3.42 5.25
CA VAL A 80 -7.14 -3.04 4.60
C VAL A 80 -6.86 -2.47 3.21
N ILE A 81 -5.89 -1.55 3.08
CA ILE A 81 -5.50 -0.96 1.78
C ILE A 81 -4.97 -2.04 0.84
N ALA A 82 -4.14 -2.96 1.33
CA ALA A 82 -3.65 -4.10 0.55
C ALA A 82 -4.80 -4.99 0.07
N GLY A 83 -5.79 -5.27 0.94
CA GLY A 83 -7.00 -6.01 0.58
C GLY A 83 -7.79 -5.31 -0.54
N ILE A 84 -7.89 -3.97 -0.49
CA ILE A 84 -8.53 -3.19 -1.55
C ILE A 84 -7.76 -3.33 -2.87
N HIS A 85 -6.42 -3.32 -2.88
CA HIS A 85 -5.65 -3.56 -4.10
C HIS A 85 -5.93 -4.94 -4.71
N ILE A 86 -6.06 -5.98 -3.88
CA ILE A 86 -6.41 -7.32 -4.35
C ILE A 86 -7.85 -7.37 -4.86
N ALA A 87 -8.80 -6.77 -4.15
CA ALA A 87 -10.20 -6.71 -4.59
C ALA A 87 -10.35 -5.96 -5.92
N ARG A 88 -9.58 -4.89 -6.13
CA ARG A 88 -9.59 -4.09 -7.36
C ARG A 88 -9.22 -4.89 -8.59
N ILE A 89 -8.39 -5.92 -8.48
CA ILE A 89 -8.02 -6.80 -9.61
C ILE A 89 -9.27 -7.36 -10.30
N PHE A 90 -10.27 -7.76 -9.51
CA PHE A 90 -11.50 -8.39 -10.01
C PHE A 90 -12.55 -7.41 -10.53
N TYR A 91 -12.32 -6.09 -10.38
CA TYR A 91 -13.27 -5.08 -10.79
C TYR A 91 -12.83 -4.37 -12.07
N VAL A 92 -11.92 -3.39 -12.01
CA VAL A 92 -11.60 -2.55 -13.17
C VAL A 92 -10.78 -3.30 -14.23
N PRO A 93 -9.63 -3.93 -13.90
CA PRO A 93 -8.83 -4.63 -14.91
C PRO A 93 -9.62 -5.76 -15.60
N THR A 94 -10.38 -6.54 -14.82
CA THR A 94 -11.23 -7.61 -15.38
C THR A 94 -12.34 -7.08 -16.26
N LYS A 95 -13.04 -6.00 -15.85
CA LYS A 95 -14.07 -5.36 -16.68
C LYS A 95 -13.50 -4.88 -18.02
N LEU A 96 -12.34 -4.23 -17.99
CA LEU A 96 -11.69 -3.71 -19.20
C LEU A 96 -11.17 -4.83 -20.13
N LEU A 97 -10.72 -5.95 -19.56
CA LEU A 97 -10.35 -7.13 -20.33
C LEU A 97 -11.57 -7.72 -21.05
N ILE A 98 -12.70 -7.89 -20.35
CA ILE A 98 -13.95 -8.43 -20.93
C ILE A 98 -14.49 -7.50 -22.03
N ALA A 99 -14.35 -6.18 -21.84
CA ALA A 99 -14.73 -5.19 -22.84
C ALA A 99 -13.78 -5.11 -24.05
N ASN A 100 -12.74 -5.97 -24.13
CA ASN A 100 -11.68 -5.94 -25.13
C ASN A 100 -10.93 -4.59 -25.22
N MET A 101 -10.91 -3.83 -24.12
CA MET A 101 -10.20 -2.55 -24.02
C MET A 101 -8.76 -2.73 -23.52
N LEU A 102 -8.45 -3.86 -22.88
CA LEU A 102 -7.10 -4.25 -22.48
C LEU A 102 -6.69 -5.55 -23.17
N SER A 103 -5.44 -5.61 -23.63
CA SER A 103 -4.82 -6.88 -24.02
C SER A 103 -4.53 -7.76 -22.80
N ALA A 104 -4.45 -9.08 -23.01
CA ALA A 104 -4.09 -10.03 -21.95
C ALA A 104 -2.73 -9.72 -21.29
N GLY A 105 -1.78 -9.18 -22.07
CA GLY A 105 -0.48 -8.75 -21.57
C GLY A 105 -0.58 -7.54 -20.64
N GLN A 106 -1.33 -6.51 -21.03
CA GLN A 106 -1.57 -5.34 -20.18
C GLN A 106 -2.32 -5.71 -18.90
N PHE A 107 -3.35 -6.56 -19.01
CA PHE A 107 -4.06 -7.08 -17.85
C PHE A 107 -3.10 -7.76 -16.87
N SER A 108 -2.27 -8.68 -17.35
CA SER A 108 -1.30 -9.40 -16.53
C SER A 108 -0.29 -8.46 -15.83
N LEU A 109 0.16 -7.41 -16.54
CA LEU A 109 1.05 -6.39 -15.95
C LEU A 109 0.36 -5.60 -14.84
N ILE A 110 -0.88 -5.12 -15.06
CA ILE A 110 -1.65 -4.38 -14.06
C ILE A 110 -1.87 -5.23 -12.81
N VAL A 111 -2.27 -6.50 -13.00
CA VAL A 111 -2.43 -7.46 -11.90
C VAL A 111 -1.12 -7.66 -11.15
N GLY A 112 -0.01 -7.84 -11.88
CA GLY A 112 1.33 -7.95 -11.29
C GLY A 112 1.67 -6.75 -10.41
N TYR A 113 1.46 -5.53 -10.90
CA TYR A 113 1.71 -4.31 -10.12
C TYR A 113 0.83 -4.21 -8.87
N LEU A 114 -0.46 -4.54 -8.96
CA LEU A 114 -1.37 -4.50 -7.81
C LEU A 114 -0.99 -5.55 -6.75
N VAL A 115 -0.61 -6.76 -7.17
CA VAL A 115 -0.14 -7.82 -6.27
C VAL A 115 1.16 -7.44 -5.58
N VAL A 116 2.14 -6.91 -6.33
CA VAL A 116 3.42 -6.46 -5.77
C VAL A 116 3.20 -5.31 -4.79
N SER A 117 2.36 -4.33 -5.17
CA SER A 117 1.99 -3.22 -4.28
C SER A 117 1.37 -3.73 -2.98
N ALA A 118 0.35 -4.58 -3.06
CA ALA A 118 -0.29 -5.19 -1.89
C ALA A 118 0.71 -5.94 -1.00
N GLY A 119 1.60 -6.73 -1.60
CA GLY A 119 2.66 -7.44 -0.89
C GLY A 119 3.60 -6.50 -0.12
N LEU A 120 4.02 -5.39 -0.73
CA LEU A 120 4.84 -4.39 -0.07
C LEU A 120 4.12 -3.68 1.09
N LEU A 121 2.83 -3.37 0.94
CA LEU A 121 2.03 -2.79 2.01
C LEU A 121 1.88 -3.76 3.19
N VAL A 122 1.61 -5.04 2.92
CA VAL A 122 1.52 -6.10 3.94
C VAL A 122 2.86 -6.24 4.68
N LEU A 123 3.98 -6.31 3.96
CA LEU A 123 5.31 -6.39 4.57
C LEU A 123 5.62 -5.16 5.43
N GLY A 124 5.31 -3.96 4.94
CA GLY A 124 5.43 -2.72 5.71
C GLY A 124 4.59 -2.72 6.99
N GLY A 125 3.35 -3.24 6.91
CA GLY A 125 2.46 -3.44 8.07
C GLY A 125 3.04 -4.41 9.09
N ILE A 126 3.45 -5.61 8.66
CA ILE A 126 4.04 -6.65 9.54
C ILE A 126 5.26 -6.10 10.28
N ILE A 127 6.18 -5.44 9.56
CA ILE A 127 7.41 -4.89 10.16
C ILE A 127 7.07 -3.80 11.17
N THR A 128 6.07 -2.97 10.87
CA THR A 128 5.60 -1.95 11.82
C THR A 128 5.02 -2.58 13.09
N ILE A 129 4.19 -3.63 12.98
CA ILE A 129 3.63 -4.36 14.13
C ILE A 129 4.73 -4.97 14.99
N GLN A 130 5.70 -5.66 14.37
CA GLN A 130 6.82 -6.27 15.09
C GLN A 130 7.61 -5.22 15.87
N ARG A 131 7.94 -4.10 15.22
CA ARG A 131 8.69 -3.01 15.83
C ARG A 131 7.89 -2.30 16.93
N HIS A 132 6.58 -2.14 16.73
CA HIS A 132 5.67 -1.58 17.74
C HIS A 132 5.71 -2.42 19.03
N HIS A 133 5.52 -3.74 18.95
CA HIS A 133 5.54 -4.59 20.14
C HIS A 133 6.88 -4.57 20.87
N VAL A 134 8.01 -4.54 20.14
CA VAL A 134 9.34 -4.41 20.75
C VAL A 134 9.48 -3.09 21.52
N LEU A 135 9.04 -1.98 20.92
CA LEU A 135 9.10 -0.66 21.56
C LEU A 135 8.17 -0.59 22.78
N THR A 136 6.91 -0.96 22.64
CA THR A 136 5.92 -0.90 23.73
C THR A 136 6.29 -1.82 24.90
N LYS A 137 6.87 -3.01 24.62
CA LYS A 137 7.38 -3.87 25.69
C LYS A 137 8.52 -3.19 26.44
N HIS A 138 9.44 -2.56 25.70
CA HIS A 138 10.58 -1.88 26.31
C HIS A 138 10.16 -0.67 27.16
N LEU A 139 9.20 0.14 26.69
CA LEU A 139 8.64 1.27 27.45
C LEU A 139 8.04 0.78 28.78
N LYS A 140 7.25 -0.30 28.75
CA LYS A 140 6.71 -0.93 29.96
C LYS A 140 7.79 -1.42 30.94
N GLU A 141 8.92 -1.92 30.43
CA GLU A 141 10.05 -2.36 31.28
C GLU A 141 10.74 -1.19 32.00
N ILE A 142 10.70 0.02 31.44
CA ILE A 142 11.30 1.22 32.04
C ILE A 142 10.29 2.11 32.79
N GLY A 143 9.01 1.71 32.84
CA GLY A 143 7.96 2.42 33.56
C GLY A 143 7.31 3.58 32.79
N GLU A 144 7.49 3.64 31.47
CA GLU A 144 6.79 4.56 30.55
C GLU A 144 5.65 3.85 29.80
#